data_AF-A0A1M5JS22-F1
#
_entry.id   AF-A0A1M5JS22-F1
#
_cell.length_a   1.000
_cell.length_b   1.000
_cell.length_c   1.000
_cell.angle_alpha   90.00
_cell.angle_beta   90.00
_cell.angle_gamma   90.00
#
_symmetry.space_group_name_H-M   'P 1'
#
loop_
_entity.id
_entity.type
_entity.pdbx_description
1 polymer ?
#
loop_
_entity_poly.entity_id
_entity_poly.type
_entity_poly.pdbx_seq_one_letter_code
_entity_poly.pdbx_strand_id
1 'polypeptide(L)'
;MRRGWSFDYKEVIDLILSKHLDINQKQLKGNFRRCPLHLALVMKLRDVATYLIALGADVNSTDGYGNSILSTAVMGYRNEDDCFVQKLIDCGADIHHKNNYGVSPIQLAYSIANSDVKKFFPPLE
;
A
#
# COMPACT_ATOMS: atom_id res chain seq x y z
N MET A 1 28.34 -25.81 -11.97
CA MET A 1 27.18 -25.09 -12.51
C MET A 1 26.01 -25.26 -11.54
N ARG A 2 25.85 -24.34 -10.58
CA ARG A 2 24.65 -24.33 -9.74
C ARG A 2 23.54 -23.67 -10.55
N ARG A 3 22.55 -24.43 -11.02
CA ARG A 3 21.24 -23.86 -11.39
C ARG A 3 20.66 -23.30 -10.10
N GLY A 4 21.01 -22.06 -9.79
CA GLY A 4 20.52 -21.34 -8.62
C GLY A 4 19.06 -21.04 -8.87
N TRP A 5 18.18 -21.68 -8.10
CA TRP A 5 16.79 -21.29 -8.03
C TRP A 5 16.72 -19.94 -7.31
N SER A 6 16.86 -18.83 -8.05
CA SER A 6 16.31 -17.55 -7.60
C SER A 6 14.92 -17.45 -8.21
N PHE A 7 13.89 -17.87 -7.47
CA PHE A 7 12.53 -17.51 -7.84
C PHE A 7 12.41 -15.99 -7.66
N ASP A 8 12.31 -15.25 -8.76
CA ASP A 8 11.95 -13.84 -8.71
C ASP A 8 10.47 -13.75 -8.31
N TYR A 9 10.15 -12.93 -7.32
CA TYR A 9 8.77 -12.70 -6.89
C TYR A 9 7.91 -12.17 -8.04
N LYS A 10 8.51 -11.49 -9.03
CA LYS A 10 7.83 -11.01 -10.22
C LYS A 10 7.31 -12.15 -11.08
N GLU A 11 8.12 -13.18 -11.34
CA GLU A 11 7.70 -14.36 -12.11
C GLU A 11 6.53 -15.07 -11.44
N VAL A 12 6.53 -15.15 -10.10
CA VAL A 12 5.43 -15.73 -9.34
C VAL A 12 4.16 -14.88 -9.48
N ILE A 13 4.27 -13.55 -9.35
CA ILE A 13 3.14 -12.63 -9.50
C ILE A 13 2.57 -12.68 -10.91
N ASP A 14 3.42 -12.65 -11.94
CA ASP A 14 3.01 -12.76 -13.34
C ASP A 14 2.29 -14.08 -13.62
N LEU A 15 2.82 -15.20 -13.10
CA LEU A 15 2.18 -16.51 -13.22
C LEU A 15 0.81 -16.53 -12.55
N ILE A 16 0.67 -15.93 -11.37
CA ILE A 16 -0.60 -15.83 -10.65
C ILE A 16 -1.61 -15.01 -11.47
N LEU A 17 -1.22 -13.84 -11.97
CA LEU A 17 -2.09 -12.98 -12.77
C LEU A 17 -2.47 -13.62 -14.12
N SER A 18 -1.60 -14.43 -14.71
CA SER A 18 -1.89 -15.21 -15.93
C SER A 18 -3.05 -16.19 -15.76
N LYS A 19 -3.41 -16.55 -14.52
CA LYS A 19 -4.55 -17.41 -14.18
C LYS A 19 -5.87 -16.65 -14.00
N HIS A 20 -5.96 -15.43 -14.53
CA HIS A 20 -7.13 -14.55 -14.41
C HIS A 20 -7.46 -14.17 -12.96
N LEU A 21 -6.46 -14.15 -12.08
CA LEU A 21 -6.62 -13.67 -10.72
C LEU A 21 -6.65 -12.14 -10.73
N ASP A 22 -7.61 -11.57 -10.01
CA ASP A 22 -7.77 -10.12 -9.88
C ASP A 22 -6.69 -9.57 -8.92
N ILE A 23 -5.86 -8.66 -9.43
CA ILE A 23 -4.79 -8.00 -8.66
C ILE A 23 -5.30 -7.20 -7.46
N ASN A 24 -6.60 -6.84 -7.47
CA ASN A 24 -7.26 -6.10 -6.40
C ASN A 24 -8.11 -7.00 -5.49
N GLN A 25 -8.08 -8.32 -5.70
CA GLN A 25 -8.92 -9.24 -4.96
C GLN A 25 -8.68 -9.13 -3.45
N LYS A 26 -9.75 -8.80 -2.71
CA LYS A 26 -9.70 -8.69 -1.25
C LYS A 26 -9.80 -10.06 -0.60
N GLN A 27 -9.13 -10.22 0.54
CA GLN A 27 -9.31 -11.39 1.40
C GLN A 27 -10.80 -11.60 1.70
N LEU A 28 -11.30 -12.80 1.39
CA LEU A 28 -12.70 -13.18 1.58
C LEU A 28 -13.01 -13.66 3.00
N LYS A 29 -11.99 -14.13 3.72
CA LYS A 29 -12.10 -14.62 5.10
C LYS A 29 -11.54 -13.61 6.08
N GLY A 30 -12.25 -13.44 7.20
CA GLY A 30 -11.91 -12.48 8.25
C GLY A 30 -12.33 -11.04 7.91
N ASN A 31 -12.21 -10.17 8.90
CA ASN A 31 -12.74 -8.80 8.81
C ASN A 31 -11.77 -7.81 8.15
N PHE A 32 -10.55 -8.23 7.82
CA PHE A 32 -9.52 -7.34 7.28
C PHE A 32 -9.77 -6.88 5.86
N ARG A 33 -10.40 -7.71 5.01
CA ARG A 33 -10.70 -7.39 3.58
C ARG A 33 -9.54 -6.73 2.82
N ARG A 34 -8.30 -7.15 3.06
CA ARG A 34 -7.11 -6.55 2.43
C ARG A 34 -6.89 -7.11 1.02
N CYS A 35 -6.50 -6.26 0.07
CA CYS A 35 -6.00 -6.69 -1.24
C CYS A 35 -4.49 -6.98 -1.21
N PRO A 36 -3.88 -7.54 -2.26
CA PRO A 36 -2.44 -7.80 -2.33
C PRO A 36 -1.58 -6.59 -1.98
N LEU A 37 -1.96 -5.39 -2.46
CA LEU A 37 -1.22 -4.16 -2.18
C LEU A 37 -1.24 -3.79 -0.69
N HIS A 38 -2.37 -3.97 0.01
CA HIS A 38 -2.43 -3.78 1.47
C HIS A 38 -1.48 -4.74 2.19
N LEU A 39 -1.45 -6.02 1.78
CA LEU A 39 -0.59 -7.02 2.41
C LEU A 39 0.89 -6.70 2.20
N ALA A 40 1.27 -6.28 0.99
CA ALA A 40 2.64 -5.85 0.69
C ALA A 40 3.07 -4.68 1.59
N LEU A 41 2.19 -3.72 1.85
CA LEU A 41 2.47 -2.60 2.76
C LEU A 41 2.63 -3.01 4.22
N VAL A 42 1.71 -3.85 4.73
CA VAL A 42 1.73 -4.34 6.12
C VAL A 42 2.97 -5.21 6.37
N MET A 43 3.38 -6.00 5.38
CA MET A 43 4.59 -6.82 5.42
C MET A 43 5.86 -6.04 5.07
N LYS A 44 5.76 -4.74 4.76
CA LYS A 44 6.87 -3.85 4.37
C LYS A 44 7.64 -4.33 3.12
N LEU A 45 6.97 -5.03 2.21
CA LEU A 45 7.53 -5.49 0.94
C LEU A 45 7.38 -4.40 -0.13
N ARG A 46 8.21 -3.34 -0.04
CA ARG A 46 8.12 -2.16 -0.92
C ARG A 46 8.34 -2.47 -2.40
N ASP A 47 9.22 -3.41 -2.71
CA ASP A 47 9.48 -3.85 -4.09
C ASP A 47 8.25 -4.54 -4.69
N VAL A 48 7.62 -5.43 -3.93
CA VAL A 48 6.36 -6.09 -4.29
C VAL A 48 5.25 -5.05 -4.46
N ALA A 49 5.12 -4.11 -3.52
CA ALA A 49 4.12 -3.06 -3.61
C ALA A 49 4.32 -2.15 -4.84
N THR A 50 5.58 -1.78 -5.15
CA THR A 50 5.94 -1.04 -6.36
C THR A 50 5.54 -1.80 -7.61
N TYR A 51 5.80 -3.10 -7.65
CA TYR A 51 5.49 -3.91 -8.81
C TYR A 51 3.98 -4.10 -9.00
N LEU A 52 3.23 -4.32 -7.92
CA LEU A 52 1.77 -4.38 -7.97
C LEU A 52 1.16 -3.08 -8.50
N ILE A 53 1.67 -1.91 -8.09
CA ILE A 53 1.24 -0.61 -8.63
C ILE A 53 1.55 -0.51 -10.13
N ALA A 54 2.74 -0.95 -10.57
CA ALA A 54 3.12 -0.95 -11.98
C ALA A 54 2.22 -1.87 -12.83
N LEU A 55 1.65 -2.92 -12.23
CA LEU A 55 0.68 -3.82 -12.83
C LEU A 55 -0.77 -3.32 -12.75
N GLY A 56 -1.00 -2.10 -12.26
CA GLY A 56 -2.33 -1.49 -12.20
C GLY A 56 -3.14 -1.83 -10.95
N ALA A 57 -2.49 -2.20 -9.84
CA ALA A 57 -3.17 -2.32 -8.55
C ALA A 57 -3.80 -0.97 -8.15
N ASP A 58 -5.03 -1.03 -7.64
CA ASP A 58 -5.80 0.14 -7.22
C ASP A 58 -5.23 0.74 -5.93
N VAL A 59 -4.63 1.93 -6.08
CA VAL A 59 -4.04 2.70 -4.98
C VAL A 59 -5.08 3.33 -4.04
N ASN A 60 -6.37 3.32 -4.41
CA ASN A 60 -7.47 3.84 -3.59
C ASN A 60 -8.30 2.73 -2.95
N SER A 61 -7.89 1.48 -3.10
CA SER A 61 -8.54 0.36 -2.44
C SER A 61 -8.54 0.51 -0.92
N THR A 62 -9.66 0.12 -0.30
CA THR A 62 -9.85 0.17 1.15
C THR A 62 -9.90 -1.22 1.79
N ASP A 63 -9.36 -1.35 2.99
CA ASP A 63 -9.50 -2.55 3.81
C ASP A 63 -10.87 -2.60 4.54
N GLY A 64 -11.07 -3.60 5.39
CA GLY A 64 -12.33 -3.80 6.11
C GLY A 64 -12.62 -2.74 7.18
N TYR A 65 -11.61 -1.96 7.58
CA TYR A 65 -11.76 -0.81 8.47
C TYR A 65 -11.89 0.51 7.70
N GLY A 66 -11.97 0.44 6.36
CA GLY A 66 -12.03 1.61 5.49
C GLY A 66 -10.68 2.29 5.33
N ASN A 67 -9.57 1.72 5.82
CA ASN A 67 -8.24 2.28 5.62
C ASN A 67 -7.86 2.15 4.14
N SER A 68 -7.52 3.27 3.50
CA SER A 68 -6.94 3.26 2.15
C SER A 68 -5.52 2.69 2.15
N ILE A 69 -5.00 2.35 0.96
CA ILE A 69 -3.59 2.01 0.76
C ILE A 69 -2.68 3.09 1.35
N LEU A 70 -2.99 4.37 1.10
CA LEU A 70 -2.18 5.48 1.61
C LEU A 70 -2.21 5.56 3.13
N SER A 71 -3.36 5.40 3.79
CA SER A 71 -3.43 5.36 5.26
C SER A 71 -2.59 4.22 5.83
N THR A 72 -2.58 3.05 5.17
CA THR A 72 -1.76 1.90 5.57
C THR A 72 -0.27 2.21 5.43
N ALA A 73 0.14 2.88 4.35
CA ALA A 73 1.52 3.31 4.15
C ALA A 73 1.96 4.33 5.21
N VAL A 74 1.11 5.30 5.54
CA VAL A 74 1.37 6.31 6.58
C VAL A 74 1.51 5.68 7.97
N MET A 75 0.62 4.76 8.35
CA MET A 75 0.71 4.04 9.64
C MET A 75 1.98 3.18 9.75
N GLY A 76 2.43 2.62 8.63
CA GLY A 76 3.63 1.77 8.57
C GLY A 76 4.93 2.51 8.31
N TYR A 77 4.90 3.83 8.15
CA TYR A 77 6.03 4.65 7.73
C TYR A 77 7.18 4.61 8.75
N ARG A 78 8.40 4.58 8.23
CA ARG A 78 9.67 4.76 8.97
C ARG A 78 10.56 5.67 8.15
N ASN A 79 11.43 6.45 8.79
CA ASN A 79 12.28 7.44 8.10
C ASN A 79 13.26 6.83 7.06
N GLU A 80 13.40 5.51 7.02
CA GLU A 80 14.19 4.76 6.03
C GLU A 80 13.37 4.34 4.77
N ASP A 81 12.03 4.54 4.78
CA ASP A 81 11.07 4.16 3.73
C ASP A 81 10.71 5.34 2.78
N ASP A 82 11.66 6.27 2.60
CA ASP A 82 11.43 7.70 2.33
C ASP A 82 10.71 8.09 1.02
N CYS A 83 10.38 7.15 0.12
CA CYS A 83 9.83 7.48 -1.20
C CYS A 83 8.52 6.76 -1.55
N PHE A 84 8.02 5.85 -0.70
CA PHE A 84 6.81 5.08 -1.07
C PHE A 84 5.50 5.86 -0.85
N VAL A 85 5.43 6.68 0.20
CA VAL A 85 4.25 7.55 0.46
C VAL A 85 4.10 8.56 -0.67
N GLN A 86 5.20 9.22 -1.06
CA GLN A 86 5.19 10.13 -2.21
C GLN A 86 4.74 9.41 -3.49
N LYS A 87 5.28 8.22 -3.76
CA LYS A 87 4.88 7.43 -4.93
C LYS A 87 3.38 7.13 -4.97
N LEU A 88 2.76 6.79 -3.84
CA LEU A 88 1.31 6.57 -3.79
C LEU A 88 0.52 7.85 -4.12
N ILE A 89 0.95 8.99 -3.59
CA ILE A 89 0.36 10.31 -3.89
C ILE A 89 0.50 10.63 -5.37
N ASP A 90 1.68 10.41 -5.95
CA ASP A 90 1.96 10.63 -7.38
C ASP A 90 1.10 9.71 -8.27
N CYS A 91 0.77 8.51 -7.79
CA CYS A 91 -0.15 7.58 -8.44
C CYS A 91 -1.64 7.92 -8.23
N GLY A 92 -1.96 9.05 -7.58
CA GLY A 92 -3.34 9.52 -7.40
C GLY A 92 -4.06 8.91 -6.19
N ALA A 93 -3.33 8.50 -5.16
CA ALA A 93 -3.94 8.09 -3.90
C ALA A 93 -4.63 9.27 -3.20
N ASP A 94 -5.87 9.09 -2.78
CA ASP A 94 -6.66 10.12 -2.10
C ASP A 94 -6.14 10.36 -0.68
N ILE A 95 -5.61 11.57 -0.46
CA ILE A 95 -5.08 12.02 0.84
C ILE A 95 -6.18 12.36 1.85
N HIS A 96 -7.42 12.56 1.39
CA HIS A 96 -8.57 13.00 2.20
C HIS A 96 -9.58 11.88 2.48
N HIS A 97 -9.45 10.71 1.83
CA HIS A 97 -10.33 9.57 2.08
C HIS A 97 -10.39 9.21 3.57
N LYS A 98 -11.59 9.21 4.17
CA LYS A 98 -11.77 8.90 5.58
C LYS A 98 -12.07 7.43 5.79
N ASN A 99 -11.36 6.80 6.72
CA ASN A 99 -11.68 5.44 7.16
C ASN A 99 -12.97 5.39 8.01
N ASN A 100 -13.34 4.21 8.49
CA ASN A 100 -14.57 4.02 9.28
C ASN A 100 -14.57 4.77 10.63
N TYR A 101 -13.42 5.32 11.03
CA TYR A 101 -13.26 6.14 12.24
C TYR A 101 -13.25 7.65 11.93
N GLY A 102 -13.49 8.04 10.67
CA GLY A 102 -13.49 9.44 10.24
C GLY A 102 -12.10 10.05 10.06
N VAL A 103 -11.05 9.23 10.06
CA VAL A 103 -9.66 9.69 9.97
C VAL A 103 -9.12 9.48 8.55
N SER A 104 -8.54 10.53 7.97
CA SER A 104 -7.90 10.51 6.65
C SER A 104 -6.38 10.28 6.70
N PRO A 105 -5.73 9.87 5.60
CA PRO A 105 -4.27 9.73 5.55
C PRO A 105 -3.51 10.98 5.97
N ILE A 106 -3.95 12.16 5.52
CA ILE A 106 -3.35 13.43 5.93
C ILE A 106 -3.50 13.66 7.44
N GLN A 107 -4.68 13.43 8.01
CA GLN A 107 -4.88 13.56 9.46
C GLN A 107 -4.01 12.57 10.26
N LEU A 108 -3.86 11.33 9.77
CA LEU A 108 -2.94 10.35 10.36
C LEU A 108 -1.50 10.88 10.35
N ALA A 109 -1.03 11.41 9.22
CA ALA A 109 0.33 11.92 9.06
C ALA A 109 0.65 13.02 10.09
N TYR A 110 -0.30 13.91 10.39
CA TYR A 110 -0.16 14.96 11.39
C TYR A 110 -0.34 14.47 12.85
N SER A 111 -1.02 13.35 13.07
CA SER A 111 -1.20 12.77 14.42
C SER A 111 -0.01 11.94 14.91
N ILE A 112 0.84 11.44 14.00
CA ILE A 112 1.97 10.59 14.35
C ILE A 112 3.14 11.49 14.82
N ALA A 113 3.34 11.54 16.14
CA ALA A 113 4.48 12.24 16.72
C ALA A 113 5.81 11.64 16.24
N ASN A 114 6.81 12.50 15.98
CA ASN A 114 8.16 12.12 15.54
C ASN A 114 8.24 11.38 14.19
N SER A 115 7.30 11.65 13.28
CA SER A 115 7.36 11.15 11.90
C SER A 115 7.52 12.29 10.90
N ASP A 116 8.50 12.14 10.00
CA ASP A 116 8.70 13.08 8.89
C ASP A 116 7.69 12.87 7.75
N VAL A 117 6.78 11.89 7.86
CA VAL A 117 5.79 11.56 6.84
C VAL A 117 4.91 12.76 6.44
N LYS A 118 4.70 13.72 7.35
CA LYS A 118 3.96 14.96 7.06
C LYS A 118 4.58 15.80 5.96
N LYS A 119 5.88 15.64 5.64
CA LYS A 119 6.56 16.38 4.57
C LYS A 119 5.98 16.09 3.17
N PHE A 120 5.31 14.95 3.01
CA PHE A 120 4.68 14.55 1.75
C PHE A 120 3.26 15.09 1.57
N PHE A 121 2.70 15.76 2.59
CA PHE A 121 1.34 16.25 2.58
C PHE A 121 1.30 17.78 2.62
N PRO A 122 0.25 18.41 2.06
CA PRO A 122 0.00 19.81 2.29
C PRO A 122 -0.31 20.09 3.78
N PRO A 123 -0.16 21.34 4.26
CA PRO A 123 -0.65 21.76 5.56
C PRO A 123 -2.13 21.42 5.77
N LEU A 124 -2.51 21.09 7.01
CA LEU A 124 -3.92 21.04 7.39
C LEU A 124 -4.50 22.46 7.36
N GLU A 125 -5.57 22.67 6.60
CA GLU A 125 -6.40 23.87 6.64
C GLU A 125 -7.29 23.92 7.90
#